data_AF-A0A0Q9U1R6-F1
#
_entry.id   AF-A0A0Q9U1R6-F1
#
_cell.length_a   1.000
_cell.length_b   1.000
_cell.length_c   1.000
_cell.angle_alpha   90.00
_cell.angle_beta   90.00
_cell.angle_gamma   90.00
#
_symmetry.space_group_name_H-M   'P 1'
#
loop_
_entity.id
_entity.type
_entity.pdbx_description
1 polymer ?
#
loop_
_entity_poly.entity_id
_entity_poly.type
_entity_poly.pdbx_seq_one_letter_code
_entity_poly.pdbx_strand_id
1 'polypeptide(L)'
;MTGQPYWESPVDKQIREAQERGEFDNLPGAGKPLDLSDSGDPDWWVKRFAARENLDLGGALPGALGLRKEAAGYPESLVDVRTEAQVREVIEDYNKRVLADRLRPAVGNLPPLIAKTLDVDEMVGRWRPLRAALEEQQRAAREDKAAAARAAASETRPSWWRRLLGR
;
A
#
# COMPACT_ATOMS: atom_id res chain seq x y z
N MET A 1 44.76 37.36 -22.67
CA MET A 1 43.42 37.25 -22.06
C MET A 1 42.61 36.25 -22.90
N THR A 2 42.62 34.98 -22.52
CA THR A 2 41.91 33.91 -23.24
C THR A 2 40.54 33.68 -22.59
N GLY A 3 39.48 34.17 -23.22
CA GLY A 3 38.11 33.90 -22.82
C GLY A 3 37.72 32.47 -23.20
N GLN A 4 37.42 31.65 -22.21
CA GLN A 4 36.88 30.31 -22.42
C GLN A 4 35.46 30.42 -23.02
N PRO A 5 35.10 29.61 -24.05
CA PRO A 5 33.75 29.61 -24.61
C PRO A 5 32.75 29.07 -23.59
N TYR A 6 31.74 29.88 -23.25
CA TYR A 6 30.66 29.53 -22.33
C TYR A 6 29.65 28.63 -23.06
N TRP A 7 29.79 27.32 -22.92
CA TRP A 7 28.73 26.39 -23.33
C TRP A 7 27.75 26.25 -22.16
N GLU A 8 26.53 26.74 -22.35
CA GLU A 8 25.43 26.55 -21.40
C GLU A 8 24.87 25.13 -21.58
N SER A 9 24.73 24.38 -20.48
CA SER A 9 24.04 23.08 -20.52
C SER A 9 22.59 23.31 -20.95
N PRO A 10 21.96 22.39 -21.73
CA PRO A 10 20.53 22.47 -22.02
C PRO A 10 19.66 22.60 -20.76
N VAL A 11 20.10 22.04 -19.62
CA VAL A 11 19.43 22.17 -18.32
C VAL A 11 19.55 23.59 -17.77
N ASP A 12 20.76 24.16 -17.79
CA ASP A 12 20.99 25.52 -17.31
C ASP A 12 20.21 26.54 -18.15
N LYS A 13 20.18 26.33 -19.48
CA LYS A 13 19.39 27.14 -20.42
C LYS A 13 17.90 27.10 -20.08
N GLN A 14 17.35 25.92 -19.80
CA GLN A 14 15.93 25.79 -19.41
C GLN A 14 15.63 26.50 -18.10
N ILE A 15 16.53 26.40 -17.10
CA ILE A 15 16.36 27.09 -15.82
C ILE A 15 16.37 28.60 -16.01
N ARG A 16 17.32 29.14 -16.78
CA ARG A 16 17.40 30.59 -17.06
C ARG A 16 16.16 31.08 -17.78
N GLU A 17 15.72 30.40 -18.83
CA GLU A 17 14.51 30.78 -19.57
C GLU A 17 13.25 30.71 -18.68
N ALA A 18 13.16 29.75 -17.76
CA ALA A 18 12.06 29.67 -16.79
C ALA A 18 12.09 30.82 -15.75
N GLN A 19 13.29 31.23 -15.31
CA GLN A 19 13.47 32.43 -14.48
C GLN A 19 13.07 33.71 -15.22
N GLU A 20 13.47 33.87 -16.48
CA GLU A 20 13.11 35.03 -17.32
C GLU A 20 11.60 35.14 -17.55
N ARG A 21 10.89 34.01 -17.58
CA ARG A 21 9.42 33.95 -17.67
C ARG A 21 8.71 34.17 -16.33
N GLY A 22 9.45 34.32 -15.23
CA GLY A 22 8.88 34.52 -13.90
C GLY A 22 8.18 33.28 -13.32
N GLU A 23 8.48 32.07 -13.81
CA GLU A 23 7.87 30.82 -13.32
C GLU A 23 8.19 30.55 -11.84
N PHE A 24 9.20 31.23 -11.28
CA PHE A 24 9.61 31.14 -9.88
C PHE A 24 9.07 32.28 -8.98
N ASP A 25 8.42 33.31 -9.53
CA ASP A 25 8.10 34.55 -8.78
C ASP A 25 6.92 34.41 -7.79
N ASN A 26 6.09 33.37 -7.94
CA ASN A 26 4.90 33.14 -7.09
C ASN A 26 4.83 31.71 -6.55
N LEU A 27 5.97 31.14 -6.16
CA LEU A 27 5.99 29.79 -5.62
C LEU A 27 5.22 29.68 -4.29
N PRO A 28 4.51 28.56 -4.06
CA PRO A 28 3.92 28.27 -2.76
C PRO A 28 4.99 28.28 -1.67
N GLY A 29 4.94 29.27 -0.78
CA GLY A 29 5.92 29.43 0.31
C GLY A 29 7.04 30.44 0.05
N ALA A 30 7.04 31.15 -1.09
CA ALA A 30 7.97 32.25 -1.34
C ALA A 30 7.91 33.29 -0.21
N GLY A 31 9.09 33.64 0.34
CA GLY A 31 9.23 34.60 1.44
C GLY A 31 8.80 34.11 2.82
N LYS A 32 8.28 32.88 2.96
CA LYS A 32 7.96 32.29 4.27
C LYS A 32 9.20 31.62 4.89
N PRO A 33 9.35 31.64 6.23
CA PRO A 33 10.44 30.92 6.88
C PRO A 33 10.35 29.43 6.57
N LEU A 34 11.50 28.83 6.23
CA LEU A 34 11.60 27.38 6.07
C LEU A 34 11.52 26.73 7.44
N ASP A 35 10.65 25.74 7.58
CA ASP A 35 10.65 24.87 8.73
C ASP A 35 11.77 23.83 8.59
N LEU A 36 12.80 23.97 9.43
CA LEU A 36 14.00 23.13 9.46
C LEU A 36 14.10 22.35 10.79
N SER A 37 13.00 22.16 11.52
CA SER A 37 12.99 21.42 12.80
C SER A 37 13.67 20.05 12.70
N ASP A 38 13.61 19.42 11.53
CA ASP A 38 14.06 18.05 11.29
C ASP A 38 15.44 17.99 10.63
N SER A 39 16.11 19.12 10.37
CA SER A 39 17.34 19.16 9.56
C SER A 39 18.55 18.47 10.19
N GLY A 40 18.47 18.07 11.46
CA GLY A 40 19.47 17.25 12.14
C GLY A 40 19.44 15.78 11.74
N ASP A 41 18.38 15.33 11.06
CA ASP A 41 18.24 13.98 10.52
C ASP A 41 18.78 13.94 9.08
N PRO A 42 19.76 13.10 8.72
CA PRO A 42 20.24 12.97 7.35
C PRO A 42 19.14 12.67 6.31
N ASP A 43 18.07 11.98 6.73
CA ASP A 43 16.96 11.55 5.88
C ASP A 43 15.74 12.49 5.94
N TRP A 44 15.90 13.71 6.50
CA TRP A 44 14.82 14.68 6.70
C TRP A 44 13.99 14.94 5.43
N TRP A 45 14.65 15.03 4.28
CA TRP A 45 14.03 15.31 3.00
C TRP A 45 13.22 14.12 2.48
N VAL A 46 13.69 12.88 2.71
CA VAL A 46 13.00 11.63 2.34
C VAL A 46 11.71 11.52 3.15
N LYS A 47 11.79 11.77 4.46
CA LYS A 47 10.62 11.74 5.36
C LYS A 47 9.59 12.80 4.97
N ARG A 48 10.03 14.02 4.65
CA ARG A 48 9.14 15.09 4.16
C ARG A 48 8.51 14.76 2.81
N PHE A 49 9.29 14.19 1.89
CA PHE A 49 8.78 13.75 0.59
C PHE A 49 7.72 12.66 0.75
N ALA A 50 8.01 11.63 1.53
CA ALA A 50 7.08 10.55 1.80
C ALA A 50 5.80 11.03 2.49
N ALA A 51 5.90 11.94 3.45
CA ALA A 51 4.74 12.53 4.11
C ALA A 51 3.89 13.38 3.14
N ARG A 52 4.54 14.20 2.29
CA ARG A 52 3.85 15.05 1.31
C ARG A 52 3.14 14.26 0.23
N GLU A 53 3.79 13.24 -0.31
CA GLU A 53 3.25 12.41 -1.39
C GLU A 53 2.43 11.21 -0.85
N ASN A 54 2.23 11.12 0.47
CA ASN A 54 1.54 10.04 1.17
C ASN A 54 2.03 8.64 0.74
N LEU A 55 3.35 8.47 0.65
CA LEU A 55 3.98 7.22 0.22
C LEU A 55 3.94 6.18 1.34
N ASP A 56 3.55 4.94 1.00
CA ASP A 56 3.71 3.81 1.92
C ASP A 56 5.19 3.39 1.96
N LEU A 57 5.91 3.90 2.95
CA LEU A 57 7.27 3.46 3.26
C LEU A 57 7.33 2.06 3.86
N GLY A 58 6.19 1.38 4.03
CA GLY A 58 6.10 0.01 4.52
C GLY A 58 6.98 -0.98 3.77
N GLY A 59 7.09 -0.84 2.44
CA GLY A 59 7.94 -1.67 1.60
C GLY A 59 9.44 -1.38 1.72
N ALA A 60 9.81 -0.23 2.29
CA ALA A 60 11.19 0.20 2.52
C ALA A 60 11.62 0.04 4.00
N LEU A 61 10.80 -0.58 4.83
CA LEU A 61 11.14 -0.79 6.24
C LEU A 61 12.37 -1.71 6.36
N PRO A 62 13.31 -1.41 7.29
CA PRO A 62 14.42 -2.30 7.62
C PRO A 62 13.90 -3.70 7.99
N GLY A 63 14.64 -4.76 7.60
CA GLY A 63 14.20 -6.16 7.63
C GLY A 63 13.30 -6.55 8.80
N ALA A 64 13.79 -6.44 10.03
CA ALA A 64 13.04 -6.78 11.24
C ALA A 64 11.75 -5.96 11.46
N LEU A 65 11.73 -4.67 11.08
CA LEU A 65 10.55 -3.82 11.19
C LEU A 65 9.50 -4.21 10.15
N GLY A 66 9.92 -4.52 8.92
CA GLY A 66 9.03 -5.04 7.88
C GLY A 66 8.36 -6.35 8.32
N LEU A 67 9.15 -7.28 8.87
CA LEU A 67 8.64 -8.55 9.38
C LEU A 67 7.68 -8.37 10.56
N ARG A 68 7.93 -7.41 11.46
CA ARG A 68 6.99 -7.09 12.54
C ARG A 68 5.69 -6.48 12.02
N LYS A 69 5.75 -5.60 11.02
CA LYS A 69 4.56 -5.02 10.36
C LYS A 69 3.74 -6.12 9.70
N GLU A 70 4.40 -7.04 8.98
CA GLU A 70 3.74 -8.20 8.36
C GLU A 70 3.07 -9.10 9.39
N ALA A 71 3.79 -9.45 10.47
CA ALA A 71 3.25 -10.26 11.56
C ALA A 71 2.04 -9.61 12.26
N ALA A 72 2.04 -8.28 12.37
CA ALA A 72 0.93 -7.52 12.95
C ALA A 72 -0.32 -7.50 12.06
N GLY A 73 -0.18 -7.80 10.75
CA GLY A 73 -1.30 -7.94 9.83
C GLY A 73 -1.93 -9.33 9.78
N TYR A 74 -1.36 -10.31 10.49
CA TYR A 74 -1.92 -11.65 10.59
C TYR A 74 -2.85 -11.77 11.81
N PRO A 75 -3.97 -12.52 11.68
CA PRO A 75 -4.38 -13.37 10.54
C PRO A 75 -5.16 -12.66 9.42
N GLU A 76 -5.51 -11.38 9.55
CA GLU A 76 -6.47 -10.68 8.68
C GLU A 76 -6.03 -10.64 7.21
N SER A 77 -4.73 -10.45 6.95
CA SER A 77 -4.19 -10.45 5.58
C SER A 77 -4.25 -11.81 4.88
N LEU A 78 -4.45 -12.91 5.63
CA LEU A 78 -4.54 -14.28 5.08
C LEU A 78 -5.96 -14.63 4.62
N VAL A 79 -6.95 -13.79 4.91
CA VAL A 79 -8.36 -14.09 4.61
C VAL A 79 -8.62 -14.26 3.10
N ASP A 80 -7.82 -13.61 2.25
CA ASP A 80 -7.87 -13.75 0.80
C ASP A 80 -7.27 -15.05 0.27
N VAL A 81 -6.43 -15.71 1.08
CA VAL A 81 -5.87 -17.02 0.76
C VAL A 81 -6.98 -18.06 0.83
N ARG A 82 -7.09 -18.91 -0.20
CA ARG A 82 -8.23 -19.84 -0.35
C ARG A 82 -8.03 -21.18 0.33
N THR A 83 -6.79 -21.63 0.46
CA THR A 83 -6.50 -22.99 0.93
C THR A 83 -5.61 -22.97 2.16
N GLU A 84 -5.83 -23.92 3.05
CA GLU A 84 -4.97 -24.10 4.22
C GLU A 84 -3.51 -24.35 3.83
N ALA A 85 -3.27 -25.13 2.76
CA ALA A 85 -1.92 -25.41 2.28
C ALA A 85 -1.14 -24.13 1.93
N GLN A 86 -1.82 -23.17 1.27
CA GLN A 86 -1.22 -21.87 0.97
C GLN A 86 -0.98 -21.03 2.22
N VAL A 87 -1.89 -21.07 3.20
CA VAL A 87 -1.68 -20.38 4.48
C VAL A 87 -0.45 -20.94 5.19
N ARG A 88 -0.29 -22.27 5.22
CA ARG A 88 0.90 -22.92 5.79
C ARG A 88 2.18 -22.48 5.07
N GLU A 89 2.17 -22.49 3.74
CA GLU A 89 3.29 -22.04 2.92
C GLU A 89 3.68 -20.58 3.22
N VAL A 90 2.70 -19.67 3.33
CA VAL A 90 2.94 -18.26 3.65
C VAL A 90 3.59 -18.09 5.03
N ILE A 91 3.09 -18.80 6.05
CA ILE A 91 3.64 -18.69 7.41
C ILE A 91 5.01 -19.37 7.52
N GLU A 92 5.23 -20.47 6.82
CA GLU A 92 6.55 -21.10 6.73
C GLU A 92 7.58 -20.20 6.04
N ASP A 93 7.19 -19.55 4.94
CA ASP A 93 8.04 -18.56 4.26
C ASP A 93 8.36 -17.37 5.17
N TYR A 94 7.35 -16.81 5.84
CA TYR A 94 7.54 -15.77 6.84
C TYR A 94 8.55 -16.20 7.92
N ASN A 95 8.38 -17.40 8.48
CA ASN A 95 9.30 -17.93 9.49
C ASN A 95 10.73 -18.09 8.95
N LYS A 96 10.90 -18.56 7.71
CA LYS A 96 12.22 -18.63 7.05
C LYS A 96 12.85 -17.24 6.94
N ARG A 97 12.09 -16.22 6.54
CA ARG A 97 12.57 -14.82 6.45
C ARG A 97 12.95 -14.27 7.82
N VAL A 98 12.19 -14.56 8.88
CA VAL A 98 12.52 -14.19 10.25
C VAL A 98 13.84 -14.82 10.70
N LEU A 99 14.05 -16.11 10.42
CA LEU A 99 15.29 -16.79 10.77
C LEU A 99 16.48 -16.24 9.97
N ALA A 100 16.31 -15.97 8.68
CA ALA A 100 17.33 -15.38 7.84
C ALA A 100 17.73 -13.97 8.32
N ASP A 101 16.77 -13.15 8.75
CA ASP A 101 17.03 -11.81 9.31
C ASP A 101 17.81 -11.88 10.63
N ARG A 102 17.50 -12.84 11.50
CA ARG A 102 18.24 -13.07 12.76
C ARG A 102 19.71 -13.44 12.56
N LEU A 103 20.04 -14.04 11.41
CA LEU A 103 21.41 -14.43 11.07
C LEU A 103 22.23 -13.26 10.48
N ARG A 104 21.60 -12.12 10.18
CA ARG A 104 22.31 -10.95 9.65
C ARG A 104 23.18 -10.30 10.73
N PRO A 105 24.38 -9.81 10.37
CA PRO A 105 25.17 -9.01 11.28
C PRO A 105 24.39 -7.78 11.76
N ALA A 106 24.47 -7.48 13.06
CA ALA A 106 23.90 -6.26 13.59
C ALA A 106 24.62 -5.05 13.00
N VAL A 107 23.85 -4.10 12.47
CA VAL A 107 24.38 -2.84 11.93
C VAL A 107 24.01 -1.71 12.89
N GLY A 108 25.02 -0.99 13.37
CA GLY A 108 24.86 0.14 14.28
C GLY A 108 25.05 -0.21 15.76
N ASN A 109 24.88 0.80 16.63
CA ASN A 109 25.10 0.71 18.08
C ASN A 109 23.86 0.29 18.89
N LEU A 110 22.71 0.09 18.23
CA LEU A 110 21.47 -0.29 18.91
C LEU A 110 21.32 -1.82 18.93
N PRO A 111 20.72 -2.40 19.99
CA PRO A 111 20.35 -3.81 19.99
C PRO A 111 19.48 -4.16 18.78
N PRO A 112 19.72 -5.29 18.10
CA PRO A 112 18.96 -5.66 16.93
C PRO A 112 17.50 -5.90 17.29
N LEU A 113 16.59 -5.33 16.49
CA LEU A 113 15.17 -5.64 16.59
C LEU A 113 14.93 -7.05 16.06
N ILE A 114 14.14 -7.85 16.77
CA ILE A 114 13.85 -9.24 16.40
C ILE A 114 12.36 -9.42 16.16
N ALA A 115 11.99 -9.97 15.00
CA ALA A 115 10.64 -10.44 14.71
C ALA A 115 10.39 -11.83 15.32
N LYS A 116 9.16 -12.08 15.79
CA LYS A 116 8.76 -13.38 16.34
C LYS A 116 8.39 -14.32 15.20
N THR A 117 8.76 -15.59 15.34
CA THR A 117 8.21 -16.67 14.50
C THR A 117 6.79 -16.97 14.96
N LEU A 118 5.95 -17.42 14.03
CA LEU A 118 4.55 -17.74 14.28
C LEU A 118 4.34 -19.26 14.21
N ASP A 119 3.48 -19.78 15.06
CA ASP A 119 3.07 -21.18 14.98
C ASP A 119 2.09 -21.36 13.81
N VAL A 120 2.38 -22.34 12.95
CA VAL A 120 1.63 -22.56 11.71
C VAL A 120 0.23 -23.09 12.01
N ASP A 121 0.10 -24.03 12.95
CA ASP A 121 -1.18 -24.65 13.29
C ASP A 121 -2.09 -23.68 14.03
N GLU A 122 -1.52 -22.88 14.93
CA GLU A 122 -2.23 -21.78 15.61
C GLU A 122 -2.77 -20.78 14.57
N MET A 123 -1.94 -20.39 13.59
CA MET A 123 -2.35 -19.42 12.57
C MET A 123 -3.44 -19.97 11.67
N VAL A 124 -3.32 -21.22 11.22
CA VAL A 124 -4.38 -21.91 10.48
C VAL A 124 -5.67 -21.96 11.29
N GLY A 125 -5.57 -22.26 12.59
CA GLY A 125 -6.71 -22.27 13.52
C GLY A 125 -7.44 -20.92 13.58
N ARG A 126 -6.70 -19.81 13.55
CA ARG A 126 -7.26 -18.45 13.53
C ARG A 126 -7.82 -18.05 12.16
N TRP A 127 -7.21 -18.51 11.07
CA TRP A 127 -7.65 -18.20 9.71
C TRP A 127 -8.98 -18.87 9.34
N ARG A 128 -9.18 -20.14 9.70
CA ARG A 128 -10.39 -20.91 9.37
C ARG A 128 -11.71 -20.19 9.67
N PRO A 129 -11.96 -19.66 10.89
CA PRO A 129 -13.22 -18.98 11.19
C PRO A 129 -13.40 -17.68 10.40
N LEU A 130 -12.33 -16.91 10.18
CA LEU A 130 -12.39 -15.68 9.39
C LEU A 130 -12.76 -15.98 7.94
N ARG A 131 -12.18 -17.04 7.37
CA ARG A 131 -12.50 -17.50 6.02
C ARG A 131 -13.94 -17.99 5.90
N ALA A 132 -14.42 -18.76 6.87
CA ALA A 132 -15.80 -19.23 6.89
C ALA A 132 -16.80 -18.06 6.91
N ALA A 133 -16.56 -17.05 7.75
CA ALA A 133 -17.39 -15.85 7.83
C ALA A 133 -17.39 -15.07 6.50
N LEU A 134 -16.23 -14.90 5.85
CA LEU A 134 -16.15 -14.25 4.54
C LEU A 134 -16.94 -15.03 3.47
N GLU A 135 -16.87 -16.35 3.48
CA GLU A 135 -17.59 -17.19 2.52
C GLU A 135 -19.11 -17.11 2.70
N GLU A 136 -19.59 -17.05 3.95
CA GLU A 136 -21.00 -16.81 4.25
C GLU A 136 -21.47 -15.45 3.73
N GLN A 137 -20.69 -14.39 3.98
CA GLN A 137 -20.98 -13.05 3.45
C GLN A 137 -21.01 -13.04 1.91
N GLN A 138 -20.06 -13.72 1.27
CA GLN A 138 -20.01 -13.83 -0.19
C GLN A 138 -21.19 -14.65 -0.74
N ARG A 139 -21.65 -15.70 -0.05
CA ARG A 139 -22.84 -16.47 -0.42
C ARG A 139 -24.09 -15.60 -0.34
N ALA A 140 -24.31 -14.93 0.79
CA ALA A 140 -25.44 -14.01 0.96
C ALA A 140 -25.45 -12.91 -0.11
N ALA A 141 -24.31 -12.25 -0.35
CA ALA A 141 -24.20 -11.23 -1.38
C ALA A 141 -24.49 -11.76 -2.81
N ARG A 142 -24.13 -13.01 -3.10
CA ARG A 142 -24.46 -13.66 -4.39
C ARG A 142 -25.95 -13.96 -4.50
N GLU A 143 -26.58 -14.41 -3.43
CA GLU A 143 -28.02 -14.67 -3.37
C GLU A 143 -28.82 -13.38 -3.54
N ASP A 144 -28.44 -12.31 -2.84
CA ASP A 144 -29.04 -10.98 -2.97
C ASP A 144 -28.90 -10.44 -4.39
N LYS A 145 -27.70 -10.55 -4.98
CA LYS A 145 -27.45 -10.15 -6.36
C LYS A 145 -28.29 -10.97 -7.35
N ALA A 146 -28.44 -12.27 -7.12
CA ALA A 146 -29.28 -13.14 -7.94
C ALA A 146 -30.78 -12.79 -7.80
N ALA A 147 -31.24 -12.48 -6.59
CA ALA A 147 -32.62 -12.04 -6.34
C ALA A 147 -32.91 -10.69 -7.01
N ALA A 148 -32.00 -9.71 -6.90
CA ALA A 148 -32.09 -8.42 -7.57
C ALA A 148 -32.11 -8.58 -9.09
N ALA A 149 -31.27 -9.45 -9.66
CA ALA A 149 -31.26 -9.73 -11.10
C ALA A 149 -32.59 -10.38 -11.56
N ARG A 150 -33.18 -11.27 -10.76
CA ARG A 150 -34.50 -11.87 -11.05
C ARG A 150 -35.61 -10.82 -11.02
N ALA A 151 -35.60 -9.90 -10.04
CA ALA A 151 -36.57 -8.82 -9.95
C ALA A 151 -36.47 -7.83 -11.13
N ALA A 152 -35.26 -7.44 -11.52
CA ALA A 152 -35.04 -6.59 -12.69
C ALA A 152 -35.52 -7.27 -14.00
N ALA A 153 -35.35 -8.59 -14.11
CA ALA A 153 -35.82 -9.37 -15.25
C ALA A 153 -37.36 -9.52 -15.30
N SER A 154 -38.07 -9.44 -14.16
CA SER A 154 -39.54 -9.46 -14.15
C SER A 154 -40.15 -8.10 -14.46
N GLU A 155 -39.50 -6.99 -14.09
CA GLU A 155 -39.96 -5.63 -14.42
C GLU A 155 -39.78 -5.26 -15.90
N THR A 156 -38.73 -5.77 -16.54
CA THR A 156 -38.42 -5.47 -17.95
C THR A 156 -39.28 -6.25 -18.96
N ARG A 157 -40.09 -7.21 -18.50
CA ARG A 157 -40.99 -7.97 -19.38
C ARG A 157 -42.23 -7.13 -19.73
N PRO A 158 -42.47 -6.80 -21.02
CA PRO A 158 -43.66 -6.05 -21.41
C PRO A 158 -44.90 -6.86 -21.05
N SER A 159 -45.80 -6.29 -20.25
CA SER A 159 -47.00 -6.96 -19.76
C SER A 159 -48.02 -7.16 -20.91
N TRP A 160 -47.84 -8.22 -21.69
CA TRP A 160 -48.75 -8.58 -22.77
C TRP A 160 -50.21 -8.73 -22.30
N TRP A 161 -50.42 -9.14 -21.04
CA TRP A 161 -51.73 -9.20 -20.38
C TRP A 161 -52.44 -7.84 -20.21
N ARG A 162 -51.72 -6.72 -19.98
CA ARG A 162 -52.34 -5.38 -19.95
C ARG A 162 -52.82 -4.91 -21.32
N ARG A 163 -52.29 -5.48 -22.42
CA ARG A 163 -52.77 -5.20 -23.78
C ARG A 163 -53.98 -6.06 -24.17
N LEU A 164 -54.28 -7.13 -23.44
CA LEU A 164 -55.39 -8.04 -23.72
C LEU A 164 -56.67 -7.76 -22.90
N LEU A 165 -56.58 -7.03 -21.79
CA LEU A 165 -57.70 -6.73 -20.89
C LEU A 165 -58.19 -5.28 -20.93
N GLY A 166 -57.61 -4.43 -21.79
CA GLY A 166 -58.09 -3.07 -22.04
C GLY A 166 -58.83 -2.99 -23.38
N ARG A 167 -60.11 -3.35 -23.40
CA ARG A 167 -61.03 -3.05 -24.49
C ARG A 167 -62.38 -2.64 -23.93
#